data_AF-A0A6V7U5E6-F1
#
_entry.id   AF-A0A6V7U5E6-F1
#
_cell.length_a   1.000
_cell.length_b   1.000
_cell.length_c   1.000
_cell.angle_alpha   90.00
_cell.angle_beta   90.00
_cell.angle_gamma   90.00
#
_symmetry.space_group_name_H-M   'P 1'
#
loop_
_entity.id
_entity.type
_entity.pdbx_description
1 polymer ?
#
loop_
_entity_poly.entity_id
_entity_poly.type
_entity_poly.pdbx_seq_one_letter_code
_entity_poly.pdbx_strand_id
1 'polypeptide(L)'
;MNLSSTTPGPTRNDAYLDICLTNKPDLFHDIYVDGSLFNSDHDALIFDLLFPIIKKEVKPIKYRQYNKTNTILAYCINIFMEMVMEMVLNKYIVQFLLDNNLFSKDQYGFIKNRSTTTQLISTLEDWYDAIMGKKNIDCIYIDFKKAFDSVPHDLLINKLYRIGIRGKKRRKIKSLLPIRF
;
A
#
# COMPACT_ATOMS: atom_id res chain seq x y z
N MET A 1 -3.96 26.50 4.01
CA MET A 1 -4.29 25.58 5.10
C MET A 1 -3.12 25.67 6.06
N ASN A 2 -3.32 26.06 7.31
CA ASN A 2 -2.23 26.06 8.28
C ASN A 2 -1.99 24.62 8.72
N LEU A 3 -0.92 23.99 8.27
CA LEU A 3 -0.41 22.80 8.93
C LEU A 3 0.18 23.25 10.26
N SER A 4 -0.29 22.64 11.35
CA SER A 4 0.30 22.80 12.67
C SER A 4 1.12 21.56 12.99
N SER A 5 2.35 21.77 13.45
CA SER A 5 3.12 20.69 14.07
C SER A 5 2.51 20.37 15.42
N THR A 6 2.15 19.10 15.63
CA THR A 6 1.65 18.60 16.92
C THR A 6 2.68 17.71 17.60
N THR A 7 3.95 17.79 17.19
CA THR A 7 5.07 17.12 17.87
C THR A 7 5.28 17.67 19.28
N PRO A 8 5.18 16.84 20.33
CA PRO A 8 5.32 17.31 21.70
C PRO A 8 6.79 17.55 22.11
N GLY A 9 7.76 16.96 21.41
CA GLY A 9 9.18 17.15 21.70
C GLY A 9 10.11 16.43 20.72
N PRO A 10 11.44 16.64 20.87
CA PRO A 10 12.45 15.97 20.06
C PRO A 10 12.52 14.47 20.39
N THR A 11 12.80 13.65 19.39
CA THR A 11 12.86 12.19 19.53
C THR A 11 14.28 11.63 19.67
N ARG A 12 15.34 12.46 19.57
CA ARG A 12 16.72 12.05 19.85
C ARG A 12 17.62 13.21 20.24
N ASN A 13 18.07 13.28 21.49
CA ASN A 13 19.12 14.23 21.95
C ASN A 13 18.95 15.64 21.35
N ASP A 14 17.76 16.23 21.50
CA ASP A 14 17.33 17.54 20.97
C ASP A 14 17.02 17.66 19.47
N ALA A 15 17.16 16.58 18.69
CA ALA A 15 16.73 16.52 17.29
C ALA A 15 15.30 15.97 17.16
N TYR A 16 14.46 16.66 16.36
CA TYR A 16 13.16 16.17 15.91
C TYR A 16 13.38 15.25 14.71
N LEU A 17 13.45 13.93 14.92
CA LEU A 17 13.52 12.96 13.83
C LEU A 17 12.14 12.54 13.36
N ASP A 18 11.16 12.51 14.27
CA ASP A 18 9.79 12.13 13.97
C ASP A 18 8.87 13.34 14.08
N ILE A 19 8.20 13.68 12.98
CA ILE A 19 7.35 14.86 12.88
C ILE A 19 5.91 14.48 12.57
N CYS A 20 4.98 14.91 13.42
CA CYS A 20 3.54 14.84 13.22
C CYS A 20 3.01 16.22 12.77
N LEU A 21 2.59 16.31 11.50
CA LEU A 21 1.93 17.51 10.96
C LEU A 21 0.47 17.16 10.62
N THR A 22 -0.48 17.95 11.14
CA THR A 22 -1.90 17.73 10.85
C THR A 22 -2.64 19.05 10.60
N ASN A 23 -3.67 18.99 9.76
CA ASN A 23 -4.64 20.05 9.54
C ASN A 23 -6.01 19.76 10.22
N LYS A 24 -6.09 18.65 10.97
CA LYS A 24 -7.25 18.18 11.74
C LYS A 24 -6.76 17.62 13.08
N PRO A 25 -6.55 18.48 14.10
CA PRO A 25 -6.06 18.04 15.40
C PRO A 25 -7.01 17.04 16.07
N ASP A 26 -8.31 17.12 15.79
CA ASP A 26 -9.35 16.24 16.37
C ASP A 26 -9.21 14.76 16.01
N LEU A 27 -8.37 14.39 15.04
CA LEU A 27 -8.16 12.99 14.63
C LEU A 27 -7.01 12.31 15.39
N PHE A 28 -6.15 13.09 16.03
CA PHE A 28 -4.95 12.63 16.73
C PHE A 28 -5.12 12.92 18.21
N HIS A 29 -5.14 11.89 19.03
CA HIS A 29 -5.24 12.00 20.49
C HIS A 29 -3.98 11.45 21.13
N ASP A 30 -3.71 11.89 22.36
CA ASP A 30 -2.63 11.35 23.21
C ASP A 30 -1.29 11.25 22.48
N ILE A 31 -0.86 12.37 21.87
CA ILE A 31 0.45 12.44 21.21
C ILE A 31 1.53 12.64 22.29
N TYR A 32 2.41 11.65 22.46
CA TYR A 32 3.55 11.74 23.36
C TYR A 32 4.78 11.06 22.77
N VAL A 33 5.95 11.48 23.24
CA VAL A 33 7.20 10.75 22.96
C VAL A 33 7.32 9.65 24.01
N ASP A 34 7.42 8.41 23.56
CA ASP A 34 7.67 7.24 24.40
C ASP A 34 9.04 6.67 24.08
N GLY A 35 9.68 6.05 25.08
CA GLY A 35 11.07 5.62 24.99
C GLY A 35 11.38 4.74 23.78
N SER A 36 12.67 4.67 23.44
CA SER A 36 13.22 3.77 22.42
C SER A 36 12.50 2.42 22.32
N LEU A 37 11.88 2.18 21.16
CA LEU A 37 11.33 0.87 20.82
C LEU A 37 12.49 -0.08 20.51
N PHE A 38 12.70 -1.06 21.39
CA PHE A 38 13.71 -2.11 21.26
C PHE A 38 15.16 -1.59 21.32
N ASN A 39 15.91 -1.73 20.22
CA ASN A 39 17.31 -1.30 20.09
C ASN A 39 17.42 0.03 19.31
N SER A 40 16.33 0.81 19.25
CA SER A 40 16.32 2.08 18.56
C SER A 40 17.24 3.09 19.27
N ASP A 41 17.95 3.89 18.50
CA ASP A 41 18.79 4.98 18.98
C ASP A 41 18.02 6.31 19.13
N HIS A 42 16.69 6.26 19.01
CA HIS A 42 15.76 7.37 19.15
C HIS A 42 14.42 6.89 19.74
N ASP A 43 13.76 7.79 20.44
CA ASP A 43 12.45 7.62 21.06
C ASP A 43 11.36 7.67 19.99
N ALA A 44 10.22 7.03 20.23
CA ALA A 44 9.13 6.93 19.28
C ALA A 44 8.03 7.96 19.57
N LEU A 45 7.44 8.51 18.53
CA LEU A 45 6.26 9.36 18.66
C LEU A 45 4.99 8.48 18.61
N ILE A 46 4.34 8.34 19.77
CA ILE A 46 3.10 7.56 19.93
C ILE A 46 1.90 8.50 19.86
N PHE A 47 0.83 8.07 19.20
CA PHE A 47 -0.43 8.78 19.12
C PHE A 47 -1.58 7.83 18.83
N ASP A 48 -2.77 8.19 19.32
CA ASP A 48 -4.01 7.48 19.05
C ASP A 48 -4.74 8.07 17.86
N LEU A 49 -5.11 7.19 16.92
CA LEU A 49 -5.93 7.52 15.76
C LEU A 49 -7.35 6.98 15.95
N LEU A 50 -8.30 7.88 16.20
CA LEU A 50 -9.70 7.52 16.30
C LEU A 50 -10.32 7.40 14.91
N PHE A 51 -10.32 6.17 14.37
CA PHE A 51 -11.17 5.81 13.23
C PHE A 51 -12.31 4.89 13.69
N PRO A 52 -13.52 4.99 13.10
CA PRO A 52 -14.54 3.98 13.27
C PRO A 52 -14.09 2.66 12.60
N ILE A 53 -13.65 1.69 13.41
CA ILE A 53 -13.16 0.37 12.94
C ILE A 53 -14.34 -0.60 12.79
N ILE A 54 -14.50 -1.21 11.61
CA ILE A 54 -15.37 -2.37 11.38
C ILE A 54 -14.49 -3.63 11.33
N LYS A 55 -14.53 -4.47 12.38
CA LYS A 55 -13.76 -5.72 12.42
C LYS A 55 -14.45 -6.84 11.60
N LYS A 56 -13.67 -7.60 10.82
CA LYS A 56 -14.10 -8.86 10.16
C LYS A 56 -13.44 -10.05 10.84
N GLU A 57 -14.21 -11.13 11.04
CA GLU A 57 -13.71 -12.39 11.60
C GLU A 57 -12.77 -13.14 10.64
N VAL A 58 -11.70 -13.73 11.20
CA VAL A 58 -10.73 -14.57 10.49
C VAL A 58 -11.14 -16.05 10.63
N LYS A 59 -11.21 -16.79 9.52
CA LYS A 59 -11.51 -18.24 9.53
C LYS A 59 -10.21 -19.07 9.57
N PRO A 60 -10.17 -20.20 10.31
CA PRO A 60 -8.96 -21.02 10.44
C PRO A 60 -8.60 -21.75 9.13
N ILE A 61 -7.30 -21.80 8.83
CA ILE A 61 -6.73 -22.48 7.66
C ILE A 61 -6.54 -23.97 8.00
N LYS A 62 -7.05 -24.87 7.16
CA LYS A 62 -6.86 -26.33 7.31
C LYS A 62 -5.66 -26.80 6.46
N TYR A 63 -4.68 -27.45 7.09
CA TYR A 63 -3.58 -28.13 6.39
C TYR A 63 -4.00 -29.55 5.98
N ARG A 64 -3.72 -29.96 4.73
CA ARG A 64 -3.86 -31.34 4.27
C ARG A 64 -2.51 -32.06 4.35
N GLN A 65 -2.47 -33.21 5.01
CA GLN A 65 -1.32 -34.13 4.95
C GLN A 65 -1.36 -34.94 3.64
N TYR A 66 -0.20 -35.09 2.97
CA TYR A 66 -0.08 -35.78 1.68
C TYR A 66 1.01 -36.87 1.70
N ASN A 67 0.72 -38.02 1.09
CA ASN A 67 1.65 -39.14 0.89
C ASN A 67 2.42 -39.05 -0.45
N LYS A 68 3.61 -39.68 -0.49
CA LYS A 68 4.81 -39.33 -1.26
C LYS A 68 4.83 -39.74 -2.76
N THR A 69 5.65 -38.97 -3.49
CA THR A 69 6.21 -39.07 -4.86
C THR A 69 5.39 -38.59 -6.07
N ASN A 70 4.27 -39.20 -6.49
CA ASN A 70 3.54 -38.71 -7.69
C ASN A 70 2.71 -37.43 -7.45
N THR A 71 2.41 -37.14 -6.18
CA THR A 71 1.62 -35.98 -5.78
C THR A 71 2.41 -34.68 -5.79
N ILE A 72 3.72 -34.74 -5.53
CA ILE A 72 4.59 -33.56 -5.45
C ILE A 72 4.81 -32.97 -6.84
N LEU A 73 5.11 -33.81 -7.84
CA LEU A 73 5.31 -33.34 -9.22
C LEU A 73 4.02 -32.72 -9.80
N ALA A 74 2.87 -33.38 -9.61
CA ALA A 74 1.58 -32.85 -10.03
C ALA A 74 1.25 -31.51 -9.34
N TYR A 75 1.59 -31.38 -8.05
CA TYR A 75 1.42 -30.14 -7.29
C TYR A 75 2.33 -29.01 -7.80
N CYS A 76 3.61 -29.31 -8.06
CA CYS A 76 4.56 -28.35 -8.62
C CYS A 76 4.12 -27.85 -10.00
N ILE A 77 3.62 -28.75 -10.86
CA ILE A 77 3.08 -28.38 -12.18
C ILE A 77 1.87 -27.46 -12.01
N ASN A 78 0.96 -27.75 -11.06
CA ASN A 78 -0.20 -26.89 -10.82
C ASN A 78 0.20 -25.48 -10.35
N ILE A 79 1.13 -25.37 -9.38
CA ILE A 79 1.65 -24.06 -8.96
C ILE A 79 2.29 -23.32 -10.12
N PHE A 80 3.12 -24.00 -10.91
CA PHE A 80 3.78 -23.39 -12.05
C PHE A 80 2.76 -22.84 -13.06
N MET A 81 1.71 -23.61 -13.36
CA MET A 81 0.64 -23.18 -14.25
C MET A 81 -0.14 -21.98 -13.69
N GLU A 82 -0.36 -21.92 -12.37
CA GLU A 82 -0.97 -20.76 -11.72
C GLU A 82 -0.08 -19.51 -11.78
N MET A 83 1.22 -19.65 -11.52
CA MET A 83 2.19 -18.55 -11.63
C MET A 83 2.25 -18.00 -13.05
N VAL A 84 2.34 -18.87 -14.06
CA VAL A 84 2.36 -18.46 -15.47
C VAL A 84 1.05 -17.75 -15.84
N MET A 85 -0.09 -18.30 -15.44
CA MET A 85 -1.39 -17.68 -15.71
C MET A 85 -1.49 -16.29 -15.07
N GLU A 86 -0.99 -16.14 -13.84
CA GLU A 86 -0.97 -14.86 -13.16
C GLU A 86 -0.05 -13.85 -13.85
N MET A 87 1.14 -14.26 -14.28
CA MET A 87 2.04 -13.39 -15.04
C MET A 87 1.38 -12.87 -16.32
N VAL A 88 0.69 -13.75 -17.06
CA VAL A 88 -0.06 -13.39 -18.27
C VAL A 88 -1.20 -12.43 -17.95
N LEU A 89 -1.97 -12.71 -16.89
CA LEU A 89 -3.06 -11.83 -16.44
C LEU A 89 -2.55 -10.47 -15.99
N ASN A 90 -1.46 -10.42 -15.22
CA ASN A 90 -0.85 -9.17 -14.76
C ASN A 90 -0.42 -8.32 -15.95
N LYS A 91 0.34 -8.90 -16.89
CA LYS A 91 0.75 -8.20 -18.13
C LYS A 91 -0.46 -7.67 -18.90
N TYR A 92 -1.51 -8.48 -19.03
CA TYR A 92 -2.75 -8.06 -19.69
C TYR A 92 -3.44 -6.89 -18.95
N ILE A 93 -3.57 -6.96 -17.62
CA ILE A 93 -4.23 -5.94 -16.81
C ILE A 93 -3.44 -4.63 -16.88
N VAL A 94 -2.12 -4.68 -16.67
CA VAL A 94 -1.26 -3.49 -16.73
C VAL A 94 -1.36 -2.83 -18.11
N GLN A 95 -1.28 -3.62 -19.20
CA GLN A 95 -1.42 -3.07 -20.54
C GLN A 95 -2.79 -2.45 -20.77
N PHE A 96 -3.87 -3.12 -20.36
CA PHE A 96 -5.23 -2.58 -20.45
C PHE A 96 -5.37 -1.24 -19.70
N LEU A 97 -4.80 -1.14 -18.50
CA LEU A 97 -4.83 0.10 -17.71
C LEU A 97 -4.02 1.22 -18.36
N LEU A 98 -2.88 0.90 -18.98
CA LEU A 98 -2.07 1.86 -19.75
C LEU A 98 -2.81 2.35 -21.00
N ASP A 99 -3.34 1.44 -21.82
CA ASP A 99 -4.01 1.76 -23.09
C ASP A 99 -5.26 2.64 -22.88
N ASN A 100 -5.90 2.51 -21.72
CA ASN A 100 -7.10 3.27 -21.36
C ASN A 100 -6.80 4.47 -20.44
N ASN A 101 -5.52 4.81 -20.20
CA ASN A 101 -5.10 5.91 -19.32
C ASN A 101 -5.75 5.85 -17.92
N LEU A 102 -5.86 4.65 -17.35
CA LEU A 102 -6.50 4.40 -16.06
C LEU A 102 -5.54 4.50 -14.86
N PHE A 103 -4.24 4.61 -15.10
CA PHE A 103 -3.26 4.90 -14.06
C PHE A 103 -3.21 6.39 -13.75
N SER A 104 -2.93 6.73 -12.49
CA SER A 104 -2.61 8.12 -12.13
C SER A 104 -1.32 8.54 -12.83
N LYS A 105 -1.26 9.82 -13.22
CA LYS A 105 -0.03 10.42 -13.77
C LYS A 105 1.12 10.41 -12.76
N ASP A 106 0.81 10.34 -11.47
CA ASP A 106 1.78 10.36 -10.37
C ASP A 106 1.99 8.95 -9.76
N GLN A 107 1.48 7.89 -10.41
CA GLN A 107 1.77 6.53 -9.98
C GLN A 107 3.10 6.07 -10.57
N TYR A 108 4.10 5.81 -9.72
CA TYR A 108 5.41 5.32 -10.17
C TYR A 108 5.66 3.84 -9.87
N GLY A 109 4.96 3.28 -8.87
CA GLY A 109 5.04 1.88 -8.53
C GLY A 109 4.35 0.97 -9.55
N PHE A 110 4.96 -0.19 -9.82
CA PHE A 110 4.42 -1.26 -10.67
C PHE A 110 4.12 -0.88 -12.13
N ILE A 111 4.71 0.21 -12.62
CA ILE A 111 4.58 0.69 -14.00
C ILE A 111 5.95 0.68 -14.68
N LYS A 112 6.00 0.20 -15.94
CA LYS A 112 7.24 0.16 -16.71
C LYS A 112 7.77 1.58 -16.95
N ASN A 113 9.10 1.75 -16.94
CA ASN A 113 9.79 3.03 -17.12
C ASN A 113 9.48 4.09 -16.05
N ARG A 114 8.97 3.67 -14.90
CA ARG A 114 8.82 4.50 -13.71
C ARG A 114 9.52 3.81 -12.54
N SER A 115 10.23 4.60 -11.74
CA SER A 115 10.98 4.15 -10.58
C SER A 115 10.80 5.11 -9.41
N THR A 116 11.24 4.69 -8.23
CA THR A 116 11.32 5.55 -7.04
C THR A 116 12.20 6.78 -7.30
N THR A 117 13.28 6.62 -8.06
CA THR A 117 14.15 7.74 -8.46
C THR A 117 13.41 8.76 -9.34
N THR A 118 12.65 8.30 -10.34
CA THR A 118 11.87 9.24 -11.18
C THR A 118 10.75 9.93 -10.40
N GLN A 119 10.18 9.25 -9.40
CA GLN A 119 9.19 9.85 -8.50
C GLN A 119 9.84 10.96 -7.66
N LEU A 120 11.01 10.69 -7.10
CA LEU A 120 11.76 11.66 -6.30
C LEU A 120 12.13 12.90 -7.14
N ILE A 121 12.68 12.69 -8.34
CA ILE A 121 13.04 13.80 -9.24
C ILE A 121 11.82 14.68 -9.55
N SER A 122 10.70 14.07 -9.95
CA SER A 122 9.47 14.81 -10.25
C SER A 122 8.96 15.60 -9.04
N THR A 123 9.04 15.01 -7.85
CA THR A 123 8.62 15.67 -6.60
C THR A 123 9.54 16.85 -6.27
N LEU A 124 10.85 16.72 -6.48
CA LEU A 124 11.80 17.80 -6.27
C LEU A 124 11.61 18.95 -7.27
N GLU A 125 11.26 18.66 -8.52
CA GLU A 125 10.90 19.66 -9.52
C GLU A 125 9.66 20.44 -9.07
N ASP A 126 8.59 19.75 -8.63
CA ASP A 126 7.38 20.39 -8.11
C ASP A 126 7.68 21.29 -6.90
N TRP A 127 8.55 20.83 -6.01
CA TRP A 127 8.97 21.60 -4.83
C TRP A 127 9.81 22.82 -5.21
N TYR A 128 10.73 22.67 -6.16
CA TYR A 128 11.56 23.77 -6.64
C TYR A 128 10.69 24.88 -7.23
N ASP A 129 9.73 24.53 -8.08
CA ASP A 129 8.81 25.50 -8.70
C ASP A 129 7.92 26.21 -7.66
N ALA A 130 7.47 25.48 -6.63
CA ALA A 130 6.71 26.06 -5.54
C ALA A 130 7.55 27.06 -4.72
N ILE A 131 8.80 26.72 -4.40
CA ILE A 131 9.74 27.61 -3.69
C ILE A 131 10.01 28.88 -4.51
N MET A 132 10.31 28.73 -5.81
CA MET A 132 10.54 29.86 -6.71
C MET A 132 9.31 30.76 -6.83
N GLY A 133 8.11 30.15 -6.79
CA GLY A 133 6.83 30.84 -6.74
C GLY A 133 6.45 31.42 -5.37
N LYS A 134 7.32 31.34 -4.35
CA LYS A 134 7.05 31.73 -2.95
C LYS A 134 5.78 31.08 -2.37
N LYS A 135 5.49 29.84 -2.76
CA LYS A 135 4.39 29.04 -2.24
C LYS A 135 4.89 28.15 -1.10
N ASN A 136 4.02 27.88 -0.14
CA ASN A 136 4.29 26.91 0.91
C ASN A 136 4.09 25.49 0.39
N ILE A 137 4.91 24.55 0.87
CA ILE A 137 4.85 23.13 0.52
C ILE A 137 4.61 22.34 1.79
N ASP A 138 3.59 21.49 1.74
CA ASP A 138 3.19 20.62 2.84
C ASP A 138 3.07 19.19 2.30
N CYS A 139 3.68 18.22 2.97
CA CYS A 139 3.72 16.82 2.52
C CYS A 139 3.18 15.87 3.58
N ILE A 140 2.36 14.91 3.16
CA ILE A 140 1.80 13.85 4.01
C ILE A 140 2.13 12.50 3.38
N TYR A 141 2.87 11.67 4.12
CA TYR A 141 3.18 10.30 3.72
C TYR A 141 2.25 9.32 4.47
N ILE A 142 1.65 8.39 3.74
CA ILE A 142 0.72 7.39 4.29
C ILE A 142 1.21 6.01 3.88
N ASP A 143 1.39 5.12 4.86
CA ASP A 143 1.69 3.71 4.64
C ASP A 143 0.60 2.80 5.21
N PHE A 144 0.26 1.74 4.49
CA PHE A 144 -0.80 0.79 4.87
C PHE A 144 -0.19 -0.48 5.43
N LYS A 145 -0.45 -0.76 6.71
CA LYS A 145 -0.10 -2.05 7.32
C LYS A 145 -0.76 -3.19 6.55
N LYS A 146 0.04 -4.13 6.04
CA LYS A 146 -0.44 -5.30 5.25
C LYS A 146 -1.42 -4.87 4.15
N ALA A 147 -0.98 -3.93 3.30
CA ALA A 147 -1.80 -3.32 2.27
C ALA A 147 -2.57 -4.33 1.40
N PHE A 148 -1.94 -5.45 1.02
CA PHE A 148 -2.58 -6.46 0.18
C PHE A 148 -3.63 -7.29 0.92
N ASP A 149 -3.34 -7.74 2.14
CA ASP A 149 -4.28 -8.51 2.98
C ASP A 149 -5.53 -7.69 3.36
N SER A 150 -5.39 -6.36 3.37
CA SER A 150 -6.45 -5.44 3.78
C SER A 150 -7.45 -5.11 2.66
N VAL A 151 -7.18 -5.49 1.41
CA VAL A 151 -8.03 -5.15 0.26
C VAL A 151 -9.31 -6.00 0.24
N PRO A 152 -10.52 -5.41 0.36
CA PRO A 152 -11.75 -6.20 0.30
C PRO A 152 -11.98 -6.76 -1.11
N HIS A 153 -11.96 -8.10 -1.24
CA HIS A 153 -12.04 -8.78 -2.54
C HIS A 153 -13.29 -8.40 -3.36
N ASP A 154 -14.45 -8.26 -2.73
CA ASP A 154 -15.68 -7.88 -3.45
C ASP A 154 -15.63 -6.46 -4.02
N LEU A 155 -15.03 -5.52 -3.28
CA LEU A 155 -14.84 -4.15 -3.75
C LEU A 155 -13.84 -4.11 -4.91
N LEU A 156 -12.75 -4.87 -4.83
CA LEU A 156 -11.78 -5.00 -5.90
C LEU A 156 -12.45 -5.53 -7.18
N ILE A 157 -13.20 -6.63 -7.10
CA ILE A 157 -13.88 -7.22 -8.26
C ILE A 157 -14.92 -6.27 -8.86
N ASN A 158 -15.65 -5.52 -8.02
CA ASN A 158 -16.60 -4.51 -8.49
C ASN A 158 -15.89 -3.33 -9.16
N LYS A 159 -14.75 -2.88 -8.63
CA LYS A 159 -13.91 -1.86 -9.27
C LYS A 159 -13.43 -2.31 -10.64
N LEU A 160 -12.93 -3.55 -10.75
CA LEU A 160 -12.51 -4.15 -12.03
C LEU A 160 -13.66 -4.19 -13.06
N TYR A 161 -14.88 -4.50 -12.63
CA TYR A 161 -16.04 -4.48 -13.53
C TYR A 161 -16.38 -3.09 -14.05
N ARG A 162 -16.31 -2.07 -13.18
CA ARG A 162 -16.60 -0.67 -13.52
C ARG A 162 -15.60 -0.10 -14.51
N ILE A 163 -14.31 -0.44 -14.37
CA ILE A 163 -13.26 0.02 -15.30
C ILE A 163 -13.19 -0.77 -16.62
N GLY A 164 -14.06 -1.77 -16.82
CA GLY A 164 -14.19 -2.49 -18.10
C GLY A 164 -13.63 -3.92 -18.12
N ILE A 165 -13.04 -4.43 -17.04
CA ILE A 165 -12.59 -5.83 -16.96
C ILE A 165 -13.79 -6.73 -16.60
N ARG A 166 -14.34 -7.39 -17.62
CA ARG A 166 -15.59 -8.18 -17.53
C ARG A 166 -15.42 -9.64 -17.96
N GLY A 167 -16.49 -10.42 -17.82
CA GLY A 167 -16.60 -11.76 -18.38
C GLY A 167 -15.62 -12.79 -17.78
N LYS A 168 -14.94 -13.54 -18.66
CA LYS A 168 -14.00 -14.63 -18.27
C LYS A 168 -12.80 -14.11 -17.48
N LYS A 169 -12.27 -12.94 -17.85
CA LYS A 169 -11.09 -12.31 -17.22
C LYS A 169 -11.34 -11.98 -15.75
N ARG A 170 -12.46 -11.30 -15.46
CA ARG A 170 -12.91 -10.98 -14.10
C ARG A 170 -13.12 -12.24 -13.24
N ARG A 171 -13.76 -13.27 -13.81
CA ARG A 171 -13.99 -14.55 -13.10
C ARG A 171 -12.66 -15.22 -12.73
N LYS A 172 -11.69 -15.22 -13.65
CA LYS A 172 -10.37 -15.81 -13.39
C LYS A 172 -9.61 -15.04 -12.31
N ILE A 173 -9.64 -13.70 -12.32
CA ILE A 173 -9.05 -12.88 -11.25
C ILE A 173 -9.72 -13.21 -9.90
N LYS A 174 -11.05 -13.26 -9.86
CA LYS A 174 -11.79 -13.62 -8.63
C LYS A 174 -11.39 -14.98 -8.07
N SER A 175 -11.11 -15.97 -8.93
CA SER A 175 -10.65 -17.29 -8.47
C SER A 175 -9.21 -17.31 -7.93
N LEU A 176 -8.37 -16.34 -8.29
CA LEU A 176 -6.97 -16.28 -7.86
C LEU A 176 -6.77 -15.54 -6.53
N LEU A 177 -7.65 -14.59 -6.20
CA LEU A 177 -7.57 -13.81 -4.95
C LEU A 177 -7.47 -14.65 -3.67
N PRO A 178 -8.32 -15.66 -3.41
CA PRO A 178 -8.25 -16.44 -2.18
C PRO A 178 -7.05 -17.40 -2.08
N ILE A 179 -6.27 -17.56 -3.16
CA ILE A 179 -5.08 -18.43 -3.16
C ILE A 179 -3.85 -17.66 -2.64
N ARG A 180 -3.84 -16.33 -2.76
CA ARG A 180 -2.68 -15.48 -2.44
C ARG A 180 -2.83 -14.63 -1.19
N PHE A 181 -4.06 -14.36 -0.73
CA PHE A 181 -4.36 -13.47 0.39
C PHE A 181 -5.42 -14.08 1.31
#